data_AF-A0A6P2AW09-F1
#
_entry.id   AF-A0A6P2AW09-F1
#
_cell.length_a   1.000
_cell.length_b   1.000
_cell.length_c   1.000
_cell.angle_alpha   90.00
_cell.angle_beta   90.00
_cell.angle_gamma   90.00
#
_symmetry.space_group_name_H-M   'P 1'
#
loop_
_entity.id
_entity.type
_entity.pdbx_description
1 polymer ?
#
loop_
_entity_poly.entity_id
_entity_poly.type
_entity_poly.pdbx_seq_one_letter_code
_entity_poly.pdbx_strand_id
1 'polypeptide(L)'
;MAKQGAFFLEPDDAKTFGDIEYMRTPNKIKHKFPKSKANGGGFEITKELNAMEVKDFSAPAAPATPAPTAADPSAAATPRRKAADSSMDMFRQMAKSIKR
;
A
#
# COMPACT_ATOMS: atom_id res chain seq x y z
N MET A 1 -8.16 -48.05 -4.46
CA MET A 1 -7.92 -46.99 -3.46
C MET A 1 -8.19 -45.65 -4.13
N ALA A 2 -9.29 -44.97 -3.80
CA ALA A 2 -9.54 -43.61 -4.29
C ALA A 2 -8.81 -42.62 -3.37
N LYS A 3 -8.00 -41.74 -3.96
CA LYS A 3 -7.21 -40.74 -3.24
C LYS A 3 -8.13 -39.55 -2.97
N GLN A 4 -8.58 -39.40 -1.73
CA GLN A 4 -9.54 -38.35 -1.37
C GLN A 4 -8.78 -37.03 -1.22
N GLY A 5 -8.71 -36.29 -2.33
CA GLY A 5 -8.18 -34.93 -2.38
C GLY A 5 -9.27 -33.90 -2.09
N ALA A 6 -8.86 -32.72 -1.61
CA ALA A 6 -9.78 -31.58 -1.50
C ALA A 6 -10.16 -31.07 -2.88
N PHE A 7 -11.46 -30.81 -3.09
CA PHE A 7 -11.97 -30.16 -4.28
C PHE A 7 -11.85 -28.65 -4.08
N PHE A 8 -11.03 -28.01 -4.90
CA PHE A 8 -10.94 -26.56 -4.96
C PHE A 8 -11.78 -26.09 -6.15
N LEU A 9 -12.57 -25.03 -5.96
CA LEU A 9 -13.15 -24.34 -7.09
C LEU A 9 -12.03 -23.63 -7.85
N GLU A 10 -12.17 -23.55 -9.17
CA GLU A 10 -11.38 -22.62 -9.94
C GLU A 10 -11.72 -21.18 -9.50
N PRO A 11 -10.75 -20.25 -9.51
CA PRO A 11 -10.96 -18.89 -9.05
C PRO A 11 -12.10 -18.16 -9.79
N ASP A 12 -12.44 -18.61 -11.00
CA ASP A 12 -13.49 -18.05 -11.85
C ASP A 12 -14.84 -18.76 -11.69
N ASP A 13 -14.85 -19.99 -11.15
CA ASP A 13 -16.07 -20.75 -10.84
C ASP A 13 -16.75 -20.25 -9.55
N ALA A 14 -16.04 -19.45 -8.75
CA ALA A 14 -16.60 -18.82 -7.58
C ALA A 14 -17.68 -17.82 -8.00
N LYS A 15 -18.91 -18.00 -7.48
CA LYS A 15 -20.03 -17.07 -7.69
C LYS A 15 -19.69 -15.69 -7.11
N THR A 16 -19.06 -14.85 -7.90
CA THR A 16 -18.94 -13.42 -7.61
C THR A 16 -20.20 -12.73 -8.14
N PHE A 17 -20.75 -11.76 -7.39
CA PHE A 17 -21.91 -10.99 -7.82
C PHE A 17 -21.56 -9.90 -8.85
N GLY A 18 -20.36 -9.93 -9.42
CA GLY A 18 -19.83 -8.92 -10.35
C GLY A 18 -19.36 -9.53 -11.67
N ASP A 19 -19.21 -8.68 -12.67
CA ASP A 19 -18.65 -9.05 -13.97
C ASP A 19 -17.12 -9.20 -13.85
N ILE A 20 -16.64 -10.45 -13.95
CA ILE A 20 -15.21 -10.80 -13.79
C ILE A 20 -14.36 -10.17 -14.91
N GLU A 21 -14.89 -10.11 -16.13
CA GLU A 21 -14.19 -9.51 -17.27
C GLU A 21 -13.99 -8.00 -17.01
N TYR A 22 -15.02 -7.32 -16.51
CA TYR A 22 -14.92 -5.93 -16.11
C TYR A 22 -13.89 -5.73 -14.99
N MET A 23 -13.85 -6.61 -13.99
CA MET A 23 -12.92 -6.49 -12.88
C MET A 23 -11.46 -6.64 -13.30
N ARG A 24 -11.19 -7.51 -14.28
CA ARG A 24 -9.84 -7.80 -14.77
C ARG A 24 -9.38 -6.87 -15.89
N THR A 25 -10.30 -6.25 -16.63
CA THR A 25 -9.97 -5.41 -17.77
C THR A 25 -9.18 -4.16 -17.34
N PRO A 26 -7.94 -3.97 -17.83
CA PRO A 26 -7.15 -2.80 -17.51
C PRO A 26 -7.57 -1.59 -18.34
N ASN A 27 -7.84 -0.48 -17.66
CA ASN A 27 -8.15 0.82 -18.27
C ASN A 27 -6.96 1.77 -18.13
N LYS A 28 -6.55 2.40 -19.24
CA LYS A 28 -5.43 3.35 -19.27
C LYS A 28 -5.93 4.78 -19.14
N ILE A 29 -5.58 5.45 -18.05
CA ILE A 29 -5.91 6.85 -17.79
C ILE A 29 -4.65 7.71 -17.87
N LYS A 30 -4.77 8.83 -18.59
CA LYS A 30 -3.70 9.83 -18.74
C LYS A 30 -4.03 11.07 -17.92
N HIS A 31 -3.21 11.34 -16.92
CA HIS A 31 -3.29 12.57 -16.13
C HIS A 31 -2.26 13.57 -16.65
N LYS A 32 -2.75 14.67 -17.21
CA LYS A 32 -1.89 15.75 -17.71
C LYS A 32 -1.90 16.91 -16.72
N PHE A 33 -0.73 17.28 -16.23
CA PHE A 33 -0.59 18.36 -15.27
C PHE A 33 -0.02 19.63 -15.93
N PRO A 34 -0.55 20.81 -15.59
CA PRO A 34 0.00 22.08 -16.06
C PRO A 34 1.40 22.32 -15.49
N LYS A 35 2.15 23.21 -16.15
CA LYS A 35 3.48 23.63 -15.69
C LYS A 35 3.37 24.29 -14.31
N SER A 36 4.22 23.89 -13.37
CA SER A 36 4.31 24.51 -12.04
C SER A 36 5.70 25.11 -11.84
N LYS A 37 5.84 26.08 -10.93
CA LYS A 37 7.14 26.73 -10.66
C LYS A 37 8.23 25.74 -10.19
N ALA A 38 7.84 24.58 -9.66
CA ALA A 38 8.73 23.51 -9.21
C ALA A 38 9.07 22.49 -10.33
N ASN A 39 8.14 22.24 -11.27
CA ASN A 39 8.35 21.36 -12.41
C ASN A 39 8.27 22.19 -13.70
N GLY A 40 9.44 22.64 -14.19
CA GLY A 40 9.60 23.54 -15.35
C GLY A 40 9.05 23.02 -16.69
N GLY A 41 8.55 21.78 -16.74
CA GLY A 41 7.79 21.20 -17.84
C GLY A 41 6.47 20.62 -17.33
N GLY A 42 5.40 20.72 -18.12
CA GLY A 42 4.15 20.02 -17.81
C GLY A 42 4.44 18.52 -17.89
N PHE A 43 3.96 17.76 -16.91
CA PHE A 43 4.22 16.33 -16.84
C PHE A 43 2.94 15.53 -17.08
N GLU A 44 3.10 14.35 -17.65
CA GLU A 44 2.03 13.40 -17.92
C GLU A 44 2.27 12.12 -17.11
N ILE A 45 1.28 11.71 -16.33
CA ILE A 45 1.29 10.44 -15.61
C ILE A 45 0.29 9.51 -16.30
N THR A 46 0.80 8.40 -16.82
CA THR A 46 -0.05 7.30 -17.30
C THR A 46 -0.27 6.32 -16.16
N LYS A 47 -1.54 6.03 -15.85
CA LYS A 47 -1.96 5.03 -14.88
C LYS A 47 -2.77 3.95 -15.58
N GLU A 48 -2.54 2.71 -15.21
CA GLU A 48 -3.38 1.58 -15.62
C GLU A 48 -4.15 1.10 -14.40
N LEU A 49 -5.47 1.06 -14.53
CA LEU A 49 -6.42 0.83 -13.44
C LEU A 49 -7.34 -0.32 -13.85
N ASN A 50 -7.47 -1.32 -13.01
CA ASN A 50 -8.56 -2.28 -13.09
C ASN A 50 -9.40 -2.16 -11.79
N ALA A 51 -10.51 -2.90 -11.66
CA ALA A 51 -11.38 -2.75 -10.48
C ALA A 51 -10.73 -3.27 -9.19
N MET A 52 -9.65 -4.04 -9.30
CA MET A 52 -8.97 -4.68 -8.18
C MET A 52 -7.68 -3.95 -7.76
N GLU A 53 -6.98 -3.32 -8.69
CA GLU A 53 -5.61 -2.85 -8.55
C GLU A 53 -5.31 -1.59 -9.38
N VAL A 54 -4.30 -0.84 -8.92
CA VAL A 54 -3.80 0.37 -9.58
C VAL A 54 -2.32 0.20 -9.87
N LYS A 55 -1.94 0.32 -11.14
CA LYS A 55 -0.54 0.28 -11.58
C LYS A 55 -0.10 1.65 -12.09
N ASP A 56 0.79 2.28 -11.32
CA ASP A 56 1.41 3.55 -11.67
C ASP A 56 2.67 3.31 -12.50
N PHE A 57 2.75 3.87 -13.72
CA PHE A 57 3.94 3.79 -14.58
C PHE A 57 4.94 4.95 -14.35
N SER A 58 4.91 5.56 -13.17
CA SER A 58 5.90 6.58 -12.79
C SER A 58 7.18 5.89 -12.30
N ALA A 59 8.26 5.97 -13.06
CA ALA A 59 9.62 5.61 -12.61
C ALA A 59 10.40 6.90 -12.28
N PRO A 60 11.32 6.93 -11.28
CA PRO A 60 12.13 5.80 -10.80
C PRO A 60 11.72 5.25 -9.42
N ALA A 61 12.02 3.97 -9.24
CA ALA A 61 11.85 3.20 -8.03
C ALA A 61 12.57 3.84 -6.83
N ALA A 62 11.80 4.17 -5.79
CA ALA A 62 12.32 4.18 -4.43
C ALA A 62 12.46 2.73 -3.94
N PRO A 63 13.49 2.39 -3.14
CA PRO A 63 13.63 1.03 -2.61
C PRO A 63 12.39 0.67 -1.80
N ALA A 64 11.78 -0.46 -2.15
CA ALA A 64 10.71 -1.07 -1.39
C ALA A 64 11.18 -1.23 0.06
N THR A 65 10.52 -0.54 0.98
CA THR A 65 10.55 -0.90 2.39
C THR A 65 9.90 -2.29 2.51
N PRO A 66 10.54 -3.26 3.18
CA PRO A 66 9.92 -4.56 3.39
C PRO A 66 8.64 -4.37 4.20
N ALA A 67 7.54 -4.93 3.69
CA ALA A 67 6.27 -5.01 4.38
C ALA A 67 6.47 -5.73 5.74
N PRO A 68 5.82 -5.30 6.83
CA PRO A 68 5.89 -6.03 8.08
C PRO A 68 5.15 -7.36 7.92
N THR A 69 5.89 -8.46 8.07
CA THR A 69 5.35 -9.81 8.32
C THR A 69 4.37 -9.73 9.49
N ALA A 70 3.16 -10.25 9.28
CA ALA A 70 2.16 -10.41 10.33
C ALA A 70 2.75 -11.24 11.48
N ALA A 71 2.67 -10.70 12.70
CA ALA A 71 3.04 -11.41 13.92
C ALA A 71 1.80 -12.07 14.52
N ASP A 72 1.87 -13.39 14.73
CA ASP A 72 0.92 -14.12 15.57
C ASP A 72 0.97 -13.62 17.03
N PRO A 73 -0.15 -13.65 17.77
CA PRO A 73 -0.22 -13.13 19.13
C PRO A 73 0.23 -14.20 20.13
N SER A 74 1.34 -13.97 20.84
CA SER A 74 1.59 -14.69 22.09
C SER A 74 2.45 -13.91 23.08
N ALA A 75 1.98 -13.97 24.33
CA ALA A 75 2.65 -13.67 25.59
C ALA A 75 2.44 -12.27 26.24
N ALA A 76 1.68 -12.34 27.34
CA ALA A 76 1.42 -11.39 28.42
C ALA A 76 2.34 -10.16 28.57
N ALA A 77 1.73 -8.98 28.54
CA ALA A 77 2.37 -7.69 28.81
C ALA A 77 2.60 -7.47 30.32
N THR A 78 3.86 -7.32 30.72
CA THR A 78 4.23 -6.51 31.89
C THR A 78 4.60 -5.11 31.37
N PRO A 79 4.05 -4.00 31.90
CA PRO A 79 4.32 -2.67 31.36
C PRO A 79 5.73 -2.19 31.73
N ARG A 80 6.73 -2.51 30.91
CA ARG A 80 8.00 -1.78 30.90
C ARG A 80 7.80 -0.49 30.10
N ARG A 81 8.10 0.66 30.72
CA ARG A 81 8.20 1.94 29.99
C ARG A 81 9.24 1.74 28.88
N LYS A 82 8.81 1.86 27.62
CA LYS A 82 9.72 1.78 26.48
C LYS A 82 10.82 2.83 26.67
N ALA A 83 12.08 2.42 26.54
CA ALA A 83 13.20 3.36 26.55
C ALA A 83 12.98 4.41 25.47
N ALA A 84 13.27 5.68 25.78
CA ALA A 84 13.09 6.77 24.85
C ALA A 84 14.01 6.55 23.64
N ASP A 85 13.40 6.34 22.49
CA ASP A 85 14.07 6.35 21.21
C ASP A 85 14.38 7.79 20.80
N SER A 86 15.53 8.03 20.16
CA SER A 86 15.94 9.36 19.71
C SER A 86 15.07 9.92 18.58
N SER A 87 14.13 9.12 18.06
CA SER A 87 13.22 9.48 16.97
C SER A 87 12.26 10.62 17.35
N MET A 88 11.96 10.79 18.65
CA MET A 88 11.01 11.78 19.15
C MET A 88 11.67 13.05 19.70
N ASP A 89 13.00 13.16 19.71
CA ASP A 89 13.69 14.24 20.43
C ASP A 89 13.49 15.63 19.81
N MET A 90 13.43 15.74 18.47
CA MET A 90 13.11 17.01 17.80
C MET A 90 11.71 17.51 18.17
N PHE A 91 10.72 16.62 18.19
CA PHE A 91 9.34 16.96 18.53
C PHE A 91 9.19 17.34 20.01
N ARG A 92 9.90 16.63 20.91
CA ARG A 92 9.90 16.91 22.35
C ARG A 92 10.56 18.26 22.68
N GLN A 93 11.60 18.65 21.95
CA GLN A 93 12.22 19.97 22.10
C GLN A 93 11.29 21.10 21.67
N MET A 94 10.58 20.95 20.54
CA MET A 94 9.59 21.92 20.09
C MET A 94 8.40 22.05 21.05
N ALA A 95 7.92 20.95 21.62
CA ALA A 95 6.84 21.00 22.60
C ALA A 95 7.23 21.75 23.90
N LYS A 96 8.51 21.69 24.30
CA LYS A 96 9.00 22.39 25.49
C LYS A 96 9.09 23.91 25.30
N SER A 97 9.35 24.40 24.09
CA SER A 97 9.41 25.85 23.84
C SER A 97 8.03 26.52 23.81
N ILE A 98 6.98 25.77 23.50
CA ILE A 98 5.59 26.27 23.48
C ILE A 98 5.03 26.46 24.90
N LYS A 99 5.57 25.74 25.90
CA LYS A 99 5.16 25.84 27.31
C LYS A 99 5.94 26.94 28.06
N ARG A 100 6.05 28.11 27.45
CA ARG A 100 6.51 29.35 28.07
C ARG A 100 5.46 30.44 27.93
#